data_AF-A0A834JEE8-F1
#
_entry.id   AF-A0A834JEE8-F1
#
_cell.length_a   1.000
_cell.length_b   1.000
_cell.length_c   1.000
_cell.angle_alpha   90.00
_cell.angle_beta   90.00
_cell.angle_gamma   90.00
#
_symmetry.space_group_name_H-M   'P 1'
#
loop_
_entity.id
_entity.type
_entity.pdbx_description
1 polymer ?
#
loop_
_entity_poly.entity_id
_entity_poly.type
_entity_poly.pdbx_seq_one_letter_code
_entity_poly.pdbx_strand_id
1 'polypeptide(L)' 'MARDYSVYHPNRGDSATGRDCRQDLRASLPEGKPFIVSDRERYDLGDTLRANCSLPASRPTARLSFALNNIPVRNTV' A
#
# COMPACT_ATOMS: atom_id res chain seq x y z
N MET A 1 -12.91 -9.16 -10.47
CA MET A 1 -14.04 -9.49 -11.37
C MET A 1 -15.11 -10.09 -10.48
N ALA A 2 -16.30 -9.48 -10.35
CA ALA A 2 -17.35 -10.03 -9.50
C ALA A 2 -17.90 -11.31 -10.14
N ARG A 3 -18.12 -12.36 -9.34
CA ARG A 3 -18.82 -13.57 -9.79
C ARG A 3 -20.16 -13.65 -9.09
N ASP A 4 -21.22 -13.71 -9.87
CA ASP A 4 -22.55 -14.04 -9.36
C ASP A 4 -22.58 -15.53 -9.03
N TYR A 5 -23.17 -15.90 -7.88
CA TYR A 5 -23.41 -17.27 -7.50
C TYR A 5 -24.85 -17.42 -7.02
N SER A 6 -25.43 -18.60 -7.21
CA SER A 6 -26.76 -18.94 -6.74
C SER A 6 -26.67 -20.03 -5.67
N VAL A 7 -27.38 -19.83 -4.56
CA VAL A 7 -27.53 -20.82 -3.49
C VAL A 7 -28.98 -21.25 -3.45
N TYR A 8 -29.21 -22.54 -3.67
CA TYR A 8 -30.53 -23.13 -3.52
C TYR A 8 -30.83 -23.39 -2.04
N HIS A 9 -31.98 -22.92 -1.55
CA HIS A 9 -32.44 -23.14 -0.19
C HIS A 9 -33.53 -24.22 -0.16
N PRO A 10 -33.19 -25.49 0.12
CA PRO A 10 -34.13 -26.61 0.02
C PRO A 10 -35.32 -26.51 1.00
N ASN A 11 -35.16 -25.80 2.11
CA ASN A 11 -36.23 -25.62 3.10
C ASN A 11 -37.22 -24.50 2.74
N ARG A 12 -36.87 -23.60 1.83
CA ARG A 12 -37.73 -22.50 1.37
C ARG A 12 -38.19 -22.66 -0.07
N GLY A 13 -37.55 -23.54 -0.84
CA GLY A 13 -37.85 -23.77 -2.25
C GLY A 13 -37.43 -22.63 -3.17
N ASP A 14 -36.62 -21.70 -2.69
CA ASP A 14 -36.13 -20.53 -3.43
C ASP A 14 -34.61 -20.61 -3.69
N SER A 15 -34.15 -19.81 -4.64
CA SER A 15 -32.74 -19.62 -4.95
C SER A 15 -32.35 -18.19 -4.58
N ALA A 16 -31.34 -18.04 -3.74
CA ALA A 16 -30.75 -16.75 -3.42
C ALA A 16 -29.58 -16.47 -4.36
N THR A 17 -29.62 -15.34 -5.05
CA THR A 17 -28.50 -14.88 -5.88
C THR A 17 -27.58 -14.01 -5.02
N GLY A 18 -26.36 -14.47 -4.80
CA GLY A 18 -25.30 -13.73 -4.13
C GLY A 18 -24.28 -13.18 -5.13
N ARG A 19 -23.67 -12.05 -4.79
CA ARG A 19 -22.45 -11.58 -5.47
C ARG A 19 -21.25 -11.94 -4.63
N ASP A 20 -20.33 -12.75 -5.17
CA ASP A 20 -19.04 -12.95 -4.54
C ASP A 20 -18.19 -11.70 -4.83
N CYS A 21 -18.15 -10.80 -3.85
CA CYS A 21 -17.20 -9.68 -3.80
C CYS A 21 -15.81 -10.19 -3.42
N ARG A 22 -15.34 -11.31 -3.99
CA ARG A 22 -13.91 -11.58 -4.12
C ARG A 22 -13.31 -10.48 -4.98
N GLN A 23 -13.02 -9.37 -4.32
CA GLN A 23 -11.98 -8.45 -4.72
C GLN A 23 -10.68 -9.26 -4.69
N ASP A 24 -10.41 -9.97 -5.77
CA ASP A 24 -9.05 -10.00 -6.31
C ASP A 24 -8.71 -8.57 -6.78
N LEU A 25 -8.65 -7.63 -5.84
CA LEU A 25 -7.79 -6.47 -5.98
C LEU A 25 -6.41 -7.07 -5.84
N ARG A 26 -5.88 -7.66 -6.93
CA ARG A 26 -4.59 -8.37 -6.99
C ARG A 26 -3.60 -7.60 -6.12
N ALA A 27 -3.42 -8.07 -4.89
CA ALA A 27 -2.62 -7.35 -3.91
C ALA A 27 -1.20 -7.51 -4.40
N SER A 28 -0.63 -6.43 -4.92
CA SER A 28 0.72 -6.43 -5.41
C SER A 28 1.59 -5.82 -4.32
N LEU A 29 2.35 -6.69 -3.68
CA LEU A 29 3.44 -6.24 -2.83
C LEU A 29 4.48 -5.52 -3.70
N PRO A 30 5.13 -4.46 -3.18
CA PRO A 30 6.25 -3.85 -3.89
C PRO A 30 7.36 -4.88 -4.07
N GLU A 31 8.02 -4.84 -5.22
CA GLU A 31 9.20 -5.64 -5.49
C GLU A 31 10.42 -5.08 -4.73
N GLY A 32 10.44 -5.30 -3.42
CA GLY A 32 11.56 -4.93 -2.56
C GLY A 32 11.20 -3.98 -1.43
N LYS A 33 12.24 -3.41 -0.82
CA LYS A 33 12.14 -2.53 0.34
C LYS A 33 12.12 -1.05 -0.09
N PRO A 34 11.60 -0.15 0.75
CA PRO A 34 11.76 1.27 0.53
C PRO A 34 13.25 1.63 0.44
N PHE A 35 13.59 2.58 -0.42
CA PHE A 35 14.94 3.12 -0.54
C PHE A 35 14.91 4.64 -0.38
N ILE A 36 15.98 5.18 0.19
CA ILE A 36 16.13 6.60 0.45
C ILE A 36 17.20 7.14 -0.47
N VAL A 37 16.87 8.21 -1.18
CA VAL A 37 17.81 8.95 -2.03
C VAL A 37 17.94 10.35 -1.46
N SER A 38 19.15 10.76 -1.13
CA SER A 38 19.48 12.12 -0.68
C SER A 38 20.13 12.92 -1.82
N ASP A 39 20.07 14.25 -1.75
CA ASP A 39 20.73 15.11 -2.74
C ASP A 39 22.27 15.05 -2.66
N ARG A 40 22.78 14.78 -1.46
CA ARG A 40 24.21 14.70 -1.12
C ARG A 40 24.51 13.48 -0.28
N GLU A 41 25.77 13.03 -0.34
CA GLU A 41 26.31 11.95 0.49
C GLU A 41 26.71 12.41 1.90
N ARG A 42 27.09 13.69 2.05
CA ARG A 42 27.55 14.28 3.32
C ARG A 42 26.91 15.65 3.53
N TYR A 43 26.67 15.97 4.79
CA TYR A 43 26.06 17.22 5.23
C TYR A 43 26.87 17.78 6.40
N ASP A 44 27.05 19.09 6.41
CA ASP A 44 27.67 19.81 7.51
C ASP A 44 26.62 20.28 8.52
N LEU A 45 27.08 20.74 9.68
CA LEU A 45 26.20 21.27 10.71
C LEU A 45 25.46 22.52 10.19
N GLY A 46 24.14 22.51 10.29
CA GLY A 46 23.28 23.59 9.80
C GLY A 46 22.72 23.35 8.39
N ASP A 47 23.19 22.33 7.67
CA ASP A 47 22.60 21.96 6.39
C ASP A 47 21.18 21.40 6.53
N THR A 48 20.39 21.61 5.48
CA THR A 48 19.08 20.97 5.34
C THR A 48 19.23 19.67 4.56
N LEU A 49 18.95 18.54 5.21
CA LEU A 49 18.86 17.23 4.56
C LEU A 49 17.63 17.19 3.63
N ARG A 50 17.85 17.08 2.32
CA ARG A 50 16.79 16.85 1.34
C ARG A 50 16.89 15.41 0.83
N ALA A 51 15.90 14.61 1.20
CA ALA A 51 15.84 13.21 0.83
C ALA A 51 14.43 12.80 0.41
N ASN A 52 14.35 11.78 -0.45
CA ASN A 52 13.12 11.18 -0.89
C ASN A 52 13.11 9.70 -0.49
N CYS A 53 12.05 9.28 0.19
CA CYS A 53 11.80 7.88 0.50
C CYS A 53 10.84 7.33 -0.57
N SER A 54 11.32 6.40 -1.39
CA SER A 54 10.58 5.84 -2.52
C SER A 54 10.40 4.33 -2.37
N LEU A 55 9.32 3.81 -2.93
CA LEU A 55 9.00 2.39 -2.94
C LEU A 55 8.44 2.02 -4.32
N PRO A 56 8.77 0.83 -4.86
CA PRO A 56 8.11 0.32 -6.06
C PRO A 56 6.58 0.30 -5.92
N ALA A 57 5.90 0.31 -7.06
CA ALA A 57 4.45 0.36 -7.09
C ALA A 57 3.82 -0.80 -6.29
N SER A 58 2.79 -0.48 -5.52
CA SER A 58 2.04 -1.45 -4.71
C SER A 58 0.54 -1.22 -4.83
N ARG A 59 -0.23 -2.27 -4.58
CA ARG A 59 -1.70 -2.23 -4.54
C ARG A 59 -2.18 -2.95 -3.28
N PRO A 60 -2.89 -2.26 -2.37
CA PRO A 60 -3.19 -0.83 -2.38
C PRO A 60 -1.95 0.06 -2.18
N THR A 61 -2.06 1.37 -2.42
CA THR A 61 -0.96 2.33 -2.26
C THR A 61 -0.37 2.25 -0.84
N ALA A 62 0.95 2.03 -0.76
CA ALA A 62 1.67 2.01 0.51
C ALA A 62 1.80 3.40 1.13
N ARG A 63 1.82 3.45 2.47
CA ARG A 63 2.18 4.65 3.24
C ARG A 63 3.64 4.57 3.65
N LEU A 64 4.40 5.60 3.34
CA LEU A 64 5.83 5.69 3.67
C LEU A 64 6.04 6.63 4.86
N SER A 65 6.92 6.22 5.76
CA SER A 65 7.39 7.04 6.89
C SER A 65 8.91 7.04 6.91
N PHE A 66 9.50 8.19 7.19
CA PHE A 66 10.95 8.37 7.27
C PHE A 66 11.34 8.82 8.67
N ALA A 67 12.45 8.28 9.18
CA ALA A 67 13.04 8.67 10.45
C ALA A 67 14.53 8.94 10.26
N LEU A 68 15.00 10.06 10.80
CA LEU A 68 16.40 10.44 10.81
C LEU A 68 16.97 10.17 12.20
N ASN A 69 17.95 9.28 12.31
CA ASN A 69 18.55 8.88 13.61
C ASN A 69 17.48 8.51 14.66
N ASN A 70 16.51 7.68 14.25
CA ASN A 70 15.35 7.25 15.08
C ASN A 70 14.33 8.35 15.42
N ILE A 71 14.48 9.58 14.90
CA ILE A 71 13.51 10.65 15.08
C ILE A 71 12.57 10.70 13.86
N PRO A 72 11.25 10.53 14.03
CA PRO A 72 10.30 10.57 12.92
C PRO A 72 10.23 11.97 12.30
N VAL A 73 10.38 12.05 10.99
CA VAL A 73 10.27 13.30 10.22
C VAL A 73 8.86 13.38 9.65
N ARG A 74 8.20 14.53 9.82
CA ARG A 74 6.91 14.78 9.18
C ARG A 74 7.14 15.15 7.72
N ASN A 75 6.34 14.57 6.84
CA ASN A 75 6.37 14.92 5.42
C ASN A 75 5.88 16.37 5.28
N THR A 76 6.78 17.30 4.98
CA THR A 76 6.42 18.65 4.55
C THR A 76 6.17 18.57 3.06
N VAL A 77 4.88 18.56 2.68
CA VAL A 77 4.43 18.61 1.28
C VAL A 77 4.77 19.97 0.68
#